data_AF-A0AA41DMH5-F1
#
_entry.id   AF-A0AA41DMH5-F1
#
_cell.length_a   1.000
_cell.length_b   1.000
_cell.length_c   1.000
_cell.angle_alpha   90.00
_cell.angle_beta   90.00
_cell.angle_gamma   90.00
#
_symmetry.space_group_name_H-M   'P 1'
#
loop_
_entity.id
_entity.type
_entity.pdbx_description
1 polymer ?
#
loop_
_entity_poly.entity_id
_entity_poly.type
_entity_poly.pdbx_seq_one_letter_code
_entity_poly.pdbx_strand_id
1 'polypeptide(L)'
;MLQPSPPRKRRGRLARSGAASMVLLAVAGYLAVQYVTGGAFAPGCKVAGGKGGRTTYEFTPEQAVNAATITAVGTARKLPDRAVTIALAAALQESALRNLDHGDKDSLGLFQQRPSQGWGKPEEIMDPAYSAGLFYDHLVEVPGYLDLPLTDAAQRVQRSAFPDAYAKHEPDAELLAAALTGRSAATLTCVGRPGATPEKGPDAVRAALVRDFGHEVLRPAGAEVGGDAASRRPATGSDERTVTLPVTGSTGSGPAREHVRRGWQLAHWAVANASSLHIQRVTYAGREWTAGNTDSKWYPTGTEGAKGAERAAEAVRITSAR
;
A
#
# COMPACT_ATOMS: atom_id res chain seq x y z
N MET A 1 -22.35 -81.59 -22.37
CA MET A 1 -21.19 -80.69 -22.46
C MET A 1 -21.68 -79.26 -22.19
N LEU A 2 -21.30 -78.64 -21.07
CA LEU A 2 -21.54 -77.22 -20.81
C LEU A 2 -20.21 -76.60 -20.38
N GLN A 3 -19.70 -75.66 -21.19
CA GLN A 3 -18.44 -74.95 -20.97
C GLN A 3 -18.53 -73.99 -19.77
N PRO A 4 -17.45 -73.80 -19.00
CA PRO A 4 -17.37 -72.73 -18.00
C PRO A 4 -17.10 -71.37 -18.66
N SER A 5 -17.85 -70.35 -18.26
CA SER A 5 -17.67 -68.95 -18.68
C SER A 5 -16.47 -68.28 -17.97
N PRO A 6 -15.73 -67.35 -18.62
CA PRO A 6 -14.53 -66.75 -18.03
C PRO A 6 -14.85 -65.61 -17.05
N PRO A 7 -13.98 -65.34 -16.05
CA PRO A 7 -14.27 -64.35 -15.01
C PRO A 7 -14.06 -62.90 -15.47
N ARG A 8 -15.14 -62.10 -15.46
CA ARG A 8 -15.13 -60.62 -15.51
C ARG A 8 -14.51 -60.03 -14.23
N LYS A 9 -13.18 -60.02 -14.07
CA LYS A 9 -12.52 -59.33 -12.93
C LYS A 9 -11.39 -58.35 -13.28
N ARG A 10 -11.01 -58.16 -14.54
CA ARG A 10 -9.90 -57.25 -14.93
C ARG A 10 -10.29 -55.80 -15.26
N ARG A 11 -11.52 -55.53 -15.73
CA ARG A 11 -11.92 -54.16 -16.17
C ARG A 11 -12.09 -53.15 -15.04
N GLY A 12 -12.49 -53.58 -13.84
CA GLY A 12 -12.73 -52.66 -12.71
C GLY A 12 -11.47 -52.10 -12.04
N ARG A 13 -10.33 -52.80 -12.12
CA ARG A 13 -9.06 -52.31 -11.54
C ARG A 13 -8.40 -51.25 -12.42
N LEU A 14 -8.39 -51.46 -13.74
CA LEU A 14 -7.82 -50.49 -14.68
C LEU A 14 -8.59 -49.16 -14.70
N ALA A 15 -9.92 -49.19 -14.59
CA ALA A 15 -10.73 -47.99 -14.49
C ALA A 15 -10.50 -47.22 -13.17
N ARG A 16 -10.29 -47.92 -12.05
CA ARG A 16 -9.97 -47.31 -10.75
C ARG A 16 -8.55 -46.72 -10.72
N SER A 17 -7.59 -47.38 -11.35
CA SER A 17 -6.23 -46.86 -11.51
C SER A 17 -6.19 -45.61 -12.39
N GLY A 18 -6.96 -45.58 -13.49
CA GLY A 18 -7.08 -44.39 -14.34
C GLY A 18 -7.70 -43.19 -13.62
N ALA A 19 -8.76 -43.42 -12.84
CA ALA A 19 -9.39 -42.36 -12.04
C ALA A 19 -8.45 -41.83 -10.93
N ALA A 20 -7.73 -42.71 -10.24
CA ALA A 20 -6.76 -42.32 -9.20
C ALA A 20 -5.60 -41.49 -9.78
N SER A 21 -5.08 -41.85 -10.97
CA SER A 21 -4.03 -41.08 -11.64
C SER A 21 -4.52 -39.70 -12.10
N MET A 22 -5.76 -39.58 -12.58
CA MET A 22 -6.34 -38.27 -12.93
C MET A 22 -6.51 -37.37 -11.71
N VAL A 23 -6.96 -37.92 -10.58
CA VAL A 23 -7.07 -37.16 -9.32
C VAL A 23 -5.68 -36.71 -8.84
N LEU A 24 -4.67 -37.58 -8.90
CA LEU A 24 -3.30 -37.23 -8.53
C LEU A 24 -2.71 -36.14 -9.43
N LEU A 25 -2.95 -36.20 -10.75
CA LEU A 25 -2.51 -35.17 -11.69
C LEU A 25 -3.26 -33.84 -11.47
N ALA A 26 -4.55 -33.89 -11.16
CA ALA A 26 -5.33 -32.70 -10.82
C ALA A 26 -4.85 -32.07 -9.49
N VAL A 27 -4.54 -32.89 -8.48
CA VAL A 27 -3.97 -32.41 -7.21
C VAL A 27 -2.57 -31.87 -7.41
N ALA A 28 -1.70 -32.54 -8.18
CA ALA A 28 -0.36 -32.04 -8.50
C ALA A 28 -0.40 -30.76 -9.32
N GLY A 29 -1.32 -30.65 -10.28
CA GLY A 29 -1.57 -29.43 -11.04
C GLY A 29 -2.09 -28.30 -10.15
N TYR A 30 -3.04 -28.59 -9.26
CA TYR A 30 -3.53 -27.64 -8.27
C TYR A 30 -2.43 -27.18 -7.30
N LEU A 31 -1.59 -28.09 -6.82
CA LEU A 31 -0.45 -27.78 -5.96
C LEU A 31 0.64 -27.03 -6.71
N ALA A 32 0.89 -27.32 -7.99
CA ALA A 32 1.82 -26.57 -8.81
C ALA A 32 1.31 -25.15 -9.09
N VAL A 33 0.00 -25.00 -9.38
CA VAL A 33 -0.66 -23.70 -9.46
C VAL A 33 -0.52 -22.99 -8.13
N GLN A 34 -0.91 -23.58 -6.99
CA GLN A 34 -0.74 -22.99 -5.66
C GLN A 34 0.73 -22.73 -5.29
N TYR A 35 1.70 -23.47 -5.83
CA TYR A 35 3.12 -23.21 -5.57
C TYR A 35 3.63 -22.03 -6.41
N VAL A 36 3.15 -21.91 -7.65
CA VAL A 36 3.49 -20.81 -8.58
C VAL A 36 2.68 -19.54 -8.26
N THR A 37 1.44 -19.67 -7.79
CA THR A 37 0.49 -18.58 -7.52
C THR A 37 0.29 -18.29 -6.04
N GLY A 38 0.79 -19.13 -5.12
CA GLY A 38 0.51 -19.13 -3.67
C GLY A 38 0.99 -17.92 -2.88
N GLY A 39 1.34 -16.84 -3.56
CA GLY A 39 1.58 -15.53 -2.96
C GLY A 39 1.19 -14.35 -3.85
N ALA A 40 0.81 -14.56 -5.11
CA ALA A 40 0.53 -13.47 -6.04
C ALA A 40 -0.85 -12.81 -5.81
N PHE A 41 -1.82 -13.58 -5.30
CA PHE A 41 -3.20 -13.13 -5.08
C PHE A 41 -3.68 -13.30 -3.63
N ALA A 42 -2.85 -13.86 -2.74
CA ALA A 42 -3.18 -13.95 -1.33
C ALA A 42 -3.11 -12.54 -0.71
N PRO A 43 -4.10 -12.14 0.12
CA PRO A 43 -4.02 -10.87 0.82
C PRO A 43 -2.75 -10.85 1.67
N GLY A 44 -1.82 -9.97 1.29
CA GLY A 44 -0.51 -9.82 1.90
C GLY A 44 -0.44 -8.60 2.80
N CYS A 45 -1.50 -7.78 2.82
CA CYS A 45 -1.64 -6.58 3.62
C CYS A 45 -3.03 -6.49 4.23
N LYS A 46 -3.12 -5.83 5.38
CA LYS A 46 -4.36 -5.62 6.10
C LYS A 46 -4.34 -4.26 6.80
N VAL A 47 -5.49 -3.58 6.76
CA VAL A 47 -5.79 -2.46 7.64
C VAL A 47 -6.90 -2.88 8.59
N ALA A 48 -6.74 -2.56 9.87
CA ALA A 48 -7.80 -2.69 10.86
C ALA A 48 -8.40 -1.32 11.20
N GLY A 49 -9.70 -1.29 11.48
CA GLY A 49 -10.35 -0.14 12.12
C GLY A 49 -9.71 0.17 13.47
N GLY A 50 -9.89 1.41 13.94
CA GLY A 50 -9.42 1.84 15.26
C GLY A 50 -10.00 1.02 16.42
N LYS A 51 -9.68 1.41 17.67
CA LYS A 51 -9.99 0.71 18.94
C LYS A 51 -11.03 -0.44 18.81
N GLY A 52 -10.51 -1.67 18.70
CA GLY A 52 -11.32 -2.90 18.67
C GLY A 52 -11.21 -3.71 17.39
N GLY A 53 -10.70 -3.15 16.29
CA GLY A 53 -10.29 -3.93 15.09
C GLY A 53 -11.38 -4.80 14.47
N ARG A 54 -12.66 -4.48 14.70
CA ARG A 54 -13.80 -5.30 14.29
C ARG A 54 -14.06 -5.24 12.78
N THR A 55 -13.61 -4.16 12.14
CA THR A 55 -13.62 -3.99 10.69
C THR A 55 -12.20 -4.09 10.18
N THR A 56 -12.01 -4.87 9.12
CA THR A 56 -10.70 -5.07 8.48
C THR A 56 -10.86 -5.03 6.98
N TYR A 57 -9.88 -4.47 6.30
CA TYR A 57 -9.76 -4.54 4.85
C TYR A 57 -8.44 -5.24 4.50
N GLU A 58 -8.53 -6.31 3.71
CA GLU A 58 -7.38 -7.10 3.26
C GLU A 58 -7.13 -6.88 1.78
N PHE A 59 -5.86 -6.76 1.39
CA PHE A 59 -5.46 -6.39 0.04
C PHE A 59 -4.07 -6.93 -0.28
N THR A 60 -3.72 -6.95 -1.57
CA THR A 60 -2.42 -7.41 -2.03
C THR A 60 -1.34 -6.36 -1.77
N PRO A 61 -0.06 -6.74 -1.74
CA PRO A 61 1.05 -5.78 -1.67
C PRO A 61 1.04 -4.74 -2.81
N GLU A 62 0.55 -5.10 -4.01
CA GLU A 62 0.40 -4.15 -5.13
C GLU A 62 -0.64 -3.07 -4.79
N GLN A 63 -1.83 -3.50 -4.36
CA GLN A 63 -2.90 -2.58 -3.94
C GLN A 63 -2.45 -1.68 -2.78
N ALA A 64 -1.58 -2.20 -1.88
CA ALA A 64 -1.01 -1.44 -0.78
C ALA A 64 -0.15 -0.28 -1.26
N VAL A 65 0.76 -0.55 -2.20
CA VAL A 65 1.63 0.47 -2.81
C VAL A 65 0.76 1.54 -3.49
N ASN A 66 -0.20 1.13 -4.31
CA ASN A 66 -1.06 2.06 -5.04
C ASN A 66 -1.91 2.94 -4.11
N ALA A 67 -2.53 2.37 -3.08
CA ALA A 67 -3.28 3.14 -2.07
C ALA A 67 -2.37 4.12 -1.30
N ALA A 68 -1.15 3.69 -0.97
CA ALA A 68 -0.16 4.54 -0.31
C ALA A 68 0.27 5.70 -1.22
N THR A 69 0.47 5.47 -2.52
CA THR A 69 0.79 6.53 -3.50
C THR A 69 -0.37 7.52 -3.66
N ILE A 70 -1.61 7.06 -3.86
CA ILE A 70 -2.79 7.94 -3.93
C ILE A 70 -2.88 8.86 -2.71
N THR A 71 -2.65 8.29 -1.52
CA THR A 71 -2.69 9.03 -0.25
C THR A 71 -1.51 10.01 -0.13
N ALA A 72 -0.30 9.57 -0.49
CA ALA A 72 0.89 10.40 -0.43
C ALA A 72 0.75 11.64 -1.33
N VAL A 73 0.29 11.48 -2.57
CA VAL A 73 0.04 12.58 -3.51
C VAL A 73 -0.98 13.57 -2.95
N GLY A 74 -2.12 13.09 -2.44
CA GLY A 74 -3.16 13.97 -1.88
C GLY A 74 -2.66 14.78 -0.68
N THR A 75 -1.93 14.13 0.23
CA THR A 75 -1.38 14.82 1.40
C THR A 75 -0.20 15.74 1.08
N ALA A 76 0.64 15.41 0.09
CA ALA A 76 1.71 16.30 -0.39
C ALA A 76 1.13 17.59 -1.00
N ARG A 77 -0.04 17.50 -1.63
CA ARG A 77 -0.85 18.62 -2.11
C ARG A 77 -1.65 19.34 -1.00
N LYS A 78 -1.47 18.95 0.26
CA LYS A 78 -2.18 19.49 1.45
C LYS A 78 -3.71 19.36 1.35
N LEU A 79 -4.21 18.39 0.58
CA LEU A 79 -5.63 18.13 0.47
C LEU A 79 -6.15 17.45 1.74
N PRO A 80 -7.42 17.72 2.12
CA PRO A 80 -8.01 17.12 3.31
C PRO A 80 -8.24 15.61 3.14
N ASP A 81 -8.34 14.91 4.26
CA ASP A 81 -8.61 13.46 4.31
C ASP A 81 -9.79 13.03 3.45
N ARG A 82 -10.85 13.85 3.39
CA ARG A 82 -12.02 13.55 2.58
C ARG A 82 -11.67 13.41 1.10
N ALA A 83 -10.75 14.23 0.58
CA ALA A 83 -10.25 14.10 -0.79
C ALA A 83 -9.53 12.76 -1.01
N VAL A 84 -8.69 12.35 -0.05
CA VAL A 84 -8.01 11.05 -0.09
C VAL A 84 -9.01 9.90 -0.05
N THR A 85 -10.03 9.96 0.81
CA THR A 85 -11.09 8.95 0.86
C THR A 85 -11.84 8.87 -0.47
N ILE A 86 -12.20 10.00 -1.08
CA ILE A 86 -12.87 10.04 -2.41
C ILE A 86 -11.99 9.38 -3.48
N ALA A 87 -10.69 9.73 -3.53
CA ALA A 87 -9.77 9.15 -4.51
C ALA A 87 -9.55 7.65 -4.31
N LEU A 88 -9.43 7.17 -3.06
CA LEU A 88 -9.30 5.74 -2.76
C LEU A 88 -10.57 4.98 -3.15
N ALA A 89 -11.75 5.52 -2.86
CA ALA A 89 -13.02 4.91 -3.26
C ALA A 89 -13.19 4.88 -4.79
N ALA A 90 -12.78 5.94 -5.49
CA ALA A 90 -12.74 5.96 -6.94
C ALA A 90 -11.81 4.86 -7.48
N ALA A 91 -10.55 4.80 -7.07
CA ALA A 91 -9.62 3.77 -7.54
C ALA A 91 -10.04 2.34 -7.15
N LEU A 92 -10.71 2.16 -6.00
CA LEU A 92 -11.33 0.89 -5.64
C LEU A 92 -12.42 0.47 -6.63
N GLN A 93 -13.28 1.40 -7.03
CA GLN A 93 -14.36 1.14 -7.97
C GLN A 93 -13.83 0.92 -9.40
N GLU A 94 -12.84 1.68 -9.82
CA GLU A 94 -12.35 1.67 -11.21
C GLU A 94 -11.44 0.46 -11.48
N SER A 95 -10.55 0.12 -10.55
CA SER A 95 -9.54 -0.92 -10.79
C SER A 95 -9.29 -1.86 -9.61
N ALA A 96 -10.06 -1.74 -8.54
CA ALA A 96 -9.76 -2.37 -7.25
C ALA A 96 -8.35 -2.03 -6.77
N LEU A 97 -7.89 -0.78 -6.93
CA LEU A 97 -6.54 -0.30 -6.59
C LEU A 97 -5.40 -0.96 -7.36
N ARG A 98 -5.65 -1.49 -8.56
CA ARG A 98 -4.63 -2.09 -9.43
C ARG A 98 -4.27 -1.13 -10.56
N ASN A 99 -3.01 -1.14 -10.98
CA ASN A 99 -2.57 -0.27 -12.07
C ASN A 99 -2.68 -1.04 -13.39
N LEU A 100 -3.85 -1.00 -14.02
CA LEU A 100 -4.19 -1.85 -15.16
C LEU A 100 -3.73 -1.24 -16.48
N ASP A 101 -3.10 -2.05 -17.34
CA ASP A 101 -2.72 -1.69 -18.71
C ASP A 101 -3.86 -1.92 -19.73
N HIS A 102 -5.08 -2.15 -19.23
CA HIS A 102 -6.28 -2.42 -20.02
C HIS A 102 -7.54 -1.95 -19.28
N GLY A 103 -8.65 -1.87 -20.01
CA GLY A 103 -9.94 -1.38 -19.54
C GLY A 103 -11.00 -1.36 -20.64
N ASP A 104 -12.13 -0.70 -20.39
CA ASP A 104 -13.08 -0.38 -21.46
C ASP A 104 -12.43 0.61 -22.45
N LYS A 105 -12.50 0.30 -23.75
CA LYS A 105 -11.86 1.09 -24.83
C LYS A 105 -10.35 1.27 -24.58
N ASP A 106 -9.92 2.50 -24.31
CA ASP A 106 -8.53 2.91 -24.04
C ASP A 106 -8.34 3.34 -22.57
N SER A 107 -9.20 2.91 -21.66
CA SER A 107 -9.02 3.16 -20.22
C SER A 107 -7.79 2.45 -19.67
N LEU A 108 -7.01 3.18 -18.87
CA LEU A 108 -5.75 2.74 -18.27
C LEU A 108 -5.62 3.19 -16.82
N GLY A 109 -4.74 2.51 -16.09
CA GLY A 109 -4.26 2.90 -14.77
C GLY A 109 -5.27 2.76 -13.64
N LEU A 110 -4.94 3.39 -12.50
CA LEU A 110 -5.69 3.29 -11.24
C LEU A 110 -7.13 3.77 -11.32
N PHE A 111 -7.38 4.80 -12.12
CA PHE A 111 -8.67 5.47 -12.24
C PHE A 111 -9.36 5.17 -13.57
N GLN A 112 -8.87 4.19 -14.33
CA GLN A 112 -9.40 3.83 -15.66
C GLN A 112 -9.57 5.06 -16.59
N GLN A 113 -8.59 5.96 -16.52
CA GLN A 113 -8.55 7.22 -17.25
C GLN A 113 -8.24 6.96 -18.73
N ARG A 114 -8.81 7.79 -19.62
CA ARG A 114 -8.75 7.58 -21.07
C ARG A 114 -7.88 8.63 -21.76
N PRO A 115 -6.79 8.25 -22.44
CA PRO A 115 -6.01 9.17 -23.27
C PRO A 115 -6.87 9.92 -24.29
N SER A 116 -7.80 9.23 -24.96
CA SER A 116 -8.72 9.84 -25.93
C SER A 116 -9.71 10.86 -25.34
N GLN A 117 -9.82 10.96 -24.02
CA GLN A 117 -10.64 11.95 -23.33
C GLN A 117 -9.80 13.06 -22.69
N GLY A 118 -8.50 13.14 -23.00
CA GLY A 118 -7.63 14.22 -22.55
C GLY A 118 -6.99 14.00 -21.17
N TRP A 119 -7.04 12.78 -20.61
CA TRP A 119 -6.42 12.47 -19.31
C TRP A 119 -4.89 12.29 -19.36
N GLY A 120 -4.23 12.66 -20.45
CA GLY A 120 -2.78 12.47 -20.65
C GLY A 120 -2.43 11.31 -21.58
N LYS A 121 -1.12 11.09 -21.78
CA LYS A 121 -0.61 10.01 -22.61
C LYS A 121 -0.70 8.65 -21.89
N PRO A 122 -0.76 7.52 -22.61
CA PRO A 122 -0.78 6.20 -21.99
C PRO A 122 0.33 5.99 -20.96
N GLU A 123 1.55 6.43 -21.25
CA GLU A 123 2.70 6.26 -20.36
C GLU A 123 2.58 7.10 -19.08
N GLU A 124 1.93 8.27 -19.17
CA GLU A 124 1.67 9.16 -18.02
C GLU A 124 0.56 8.57 -17.14
N ILE A 125 -0.54 8.09 -17.74
CA ILE A 125 -1.66 7.48 -17.00
C ILE A 125 -1.23 6.22 -16.25
N MET A 126 -0.28 5.47 -16.81
CA MET A 126 0.30 4.29 -16.15
C MET A 126 1.23 4.63 -14.99
N ASP A 127 1.56 5.90 -14.74
CA ASP A 127 2.20 6.33 -13.49
C ASP A 127 1.12 6.59 -12.41
N PRO A 128 1.09 5.79 -11.31
CA PRO A 128 0.17 6.00 -10.20
C PRO A 128 0.19 7.41 -9.59
N ALA A 129 1.37 8.06 -9.55
CA ALA A 129 1.48 9.40 -8.96
C ALA A 129 0.90 10.46 -9.90
N TYR A 130 1.12 10.33 -11.21
CA TYR A 130 0.52 11.20 -12.23
C TYR A 130 -1.00 11.05 -12.23
N SER A 131 -1.52 9.84 -12.36
CA SER A 131 -2.97 9.58 -12.45
C SER A 131 -3.73 10.04 -11.20
N ALA A 132 -3.17 9.80 -10.01
CA ALA A 132 -3.71 10.34 -8.75
C ALA A 132 -3.65 11.87 -8.71
N GLY A 133 -2.54 12.46 -9.16
CA GLY A 133 -2.39 13.91 -9.27
C GLY A 133 -3.49 14.52 -10.14
N LEU A 134 -3.68 13.99 -11.33
CA LEU A 134 -4.69 14.47 -12.28
C LEU A 134 -6.12 14.27 -11.77
N PHE A 135 -6.41 13.16 -11.08
CA PHE A 135 -7.69 12.97 -10.40
C PHE A 135 -7.95 14.08 -9.37
N TYR A 136 -6.96 14.43 -8.54
CA TYR A 136 -7.11 15.51 -7.57
C TYR A 136 -7.25 16.88 -8.23
N ASP A 137 -6.58 17.13 -9.36
CA ASP A 137 -6.70 18.38 -10.11
C ASP A 137 -8.15 18.59 -10.57
N HIS A 138 -8.83 17.53 -11.04
CA HIS A 138 -10.26 17.60 -11.34
C HIS A 138 -11.17 17.63 -10.11
N LEU A 139 -10.82 16.92 -9.03
CA LEU A 139 -11.63 16.89 -7.81
C LEU A 139 -11.78 18.29 -7.19
N VAL A 140 -10.69 19.07 -7.13
CA VAL A 140 -10.73 20.42 -6.53
C VAL A 140 -11.52 21.42 -7.37
N GLU A 141 -11.75 21.15 -8.65
CA GLU A 141 -12.62 21.94 -9.52
C GLU A 141 -14.11 21.65 -9.28
N VAL A 142 -14.46 20.55 -8.60
CA VAL A 142 -15.86 20.22 -8.27
C VAL A 142 -16.35 21.12 -7.13
N PRO A 143 -17.36 22.00 -7.37
CA PRO A 143 -17.83 22.92 -6.35
C PRO A 143 -18.43 22.17 -5.15
N GLY A 144 -17.94 22.50 -3.95
CA GLY A 144 -18.44 21.94 -2.69
C GLY A 144 -18.18 20.44 -2.50
N TYR A 145 -17.19 19.85 -3.19
CA TYR A 145 -16.96 18.39 -3.16
C TYR A 145 -16.79 17.78 -1.76
N LEU A 146 -16.35 18.58 -0.79
CA LEU A 146 -16.20 18.17 0.61
C LEU A 146 -17.53 17.87 1.30
N ASP A 147 -18.58 18.57 0.89
CA ASP A 147 -19.93 18.46 1.47
C ASP A 147 -20.83 17.51 0.67
N LEU A 148 -20.36 17.04 -0.48
CA LEU A 148 -21.09 16.07 -1.29
C LEU A 148 -21.01 14.65 -0.68
N PRO A 149 -22.03 13.82 -0.93
CA PRO A 149 -21.87 12.37 -0.83
C PRO A 149 -20.62 11.93 -1.59
N LEU A 150 -19.86 10.97 -1.04
CA LEU A 150 -18.59 10.54 -1.64
C LEU A 150 -18.79 10.10 -3.09
N THR A 151 -19.89 9.38 -3.34
CA THR A 151 -20.23 8.84 -4.66
C THR A 151 -20.48 9.98 -5.65
N ASP A 152 -21.12 11.06 -5.23
CA ASP A 152 -21.39 12.22 -6.08
C ASP A 152 -20.11 12.96 -6.44
N ALA A 153 -19.21 13.17 -5.48
CA ALA A 153 -17.93 13.81 -5.74
C ALA A 153 -17.08 12.97 -6.71
N ALA A 154 -16.95 11.66 -6.46
CA ALA A 154 -16.21 10.74 -7.33
C ALA A 154 -16.83 10.69 -8.74
N GLN A 155 -18.16 10.59 -8.82
CA GLN A 155 -18.89 10.55 -10.08
C GLN A 155 -18.75 11.85 -10.89
N ARG A 156 -18.69 13.02 -10.25
CA ARG A 156 -18.48 14.29 -10.97
C ARG A 156 -17.11 14.38 -11.64
N VAL A 157 -16.09 13.74 -11.04
CA VAL A 157 -14.75 13.62 -11.63
C VAL A 157 -14.74 12.58 -12.75
N GLN A 158 -15.18 11.35 -12.44
CA GLN A 158 -15.04 10.19 -13.35
C GLN A 158 -16.09 10.14 -14.46
N ARG A 159 -17.29 10.67 -14.21
CA ARG A 159 -18.44 10.65 -15.12
C ARG A 159 -18.78 9.23 -15.63
N SER A 160 -18.81 8.26 -14.72
CA SER A 160 -19.12 6.86 -15.00
C SER A 160 -20.59 6.64 -15.38
N ALA A 161 -20.91 5.50 -16.00
CA ALA A 161 -22.29 5.10 -16.27
C ALA A 161 -23.06 4.63 -15.01
N PHE A 162 -22.38 4.45 -13.88
CA PHE A 162 -22.95 3.91 -12.63
C PHE A 162 -22.67 4.85 -11.45
N PRO A 163 -23.48 5.91 -11.26
CA PRO A 163 -23.18 6.98 -10.30
C PRO A 163 -23.11 6.51 -8.84
N ASP A 164 -23.88 5.49 -8.47
CA ASP A 164 -23.95 4.97 -7.09
C ASP A 164 -22.90 3.90 -6.78
N ALA A 165 -22.09 3.49 -7.77
CA ALA A 165 -21.18 2.35 -7.61
C ALA A 165 -20.05 2.61 -6.62
N TYR A 166 -19.67 3.87 -6.40
CA TYR A 166 -18.60 4.23 -5.47
C TYR A 166 -19.02 4.10 -4.00
N ALA A 167 -20.32 4.27 -3.70
CA ALA A 167 -20.83 4.27 -2.32
C ALA A 167 -20.50 2.98 -1.56
N LYS A 168 -20.48 1.82 -2.24
CA LYS A 168 -20.13 0.53 -1.61
C LYS A 168 -18.68 0.45 -1.13
N HIS A 169 -17.80 1.30 -1.65
CA HIS A 169 -16.38 1.34 -1.31
C HIS A 169 -16.04 2.37 -0.23
N GLU A 170 -16.99 3.21 0.21
CA GLU A 170 -16.76 4.24 1.21
C GLU A 170 -16.20 3.67 2.55
N PRO A 171 -16.73 2.56 3.11
CA PRO A 171 -16.18 2.01 4.35
C PRO A 171 -14.71 1.54 4.22
N ASP A 172 -14.36 0.89 3.11
CA ASP A 172 -13.00 0.40 2.86
C ASP A 172 -12.04 1.57 2.60
N ALA A 173 -12.47 2.56 1.82
CA ALA A 173 -11.71 3.77 1.55
C ALA A 173 -11.45 4.58 2.83
N GLU A 174 -12.41 4.65 3.75
CA GLU A 174 -12.25 5.30 5.05
C GLU A 174 -11.22 4.60 5.94
N LEU A 175 -11.22 3.26 5.96
CA LEU A 175 -10.22 2.47 6.67
C LEU A 175 -8.81 2.74 6.12
N LEU A 176 -8.67 2.64 4.80
CA LEU A 176 -7.41 2.92 4.10
C LEU A 176 -6.93 4.35 4.37
N ALA A 177 -7.79 5.36 4.19
CA ALA A 177 -7.47 6.76 4.43
C ALA A 177 -7.07 7.01 5.89
N ALA A 178 -7.79 6.42 6.86
CA ALA A 178 -7.47 6.58 8.28
C ALA A 178 -6.07 6.04 8.62
N ALA A 179 -5.70 4.89 8.06
CA ALA A 179 -4.38 4.31 8.25
C ALA A 179 -3.30 5.11 7.49
N LEU A 180 -3.46 5.30 6.19
CA LEU A 180 -2.42 5.84 5.30
C LEU A 180 -2.18 7.35 5.48
N THR A 181 -3.15 8.09 5.99
CA THR A 181 -2.95 9.49 6.40
C THR A 181 -2.45 9.62 7.86
N GLY A 182 -2.21 8.48 8.53
CA GLY A 182 -1.68 8.42 9.89
C GLY A 182 -2.66 8.82 11.00
N ARG A 183 -3.97 8.99 10.70
CA ARG A 183 -4.99 9.27 11.74
C ARG A 183 -5.16 8.11 12.71
N SER A 184 -5.12 6.89 12.20
CA SER A 184 -5.15 5.66 12.98
C SER A 184 -3.75 5.11 13.08
N ALA A 185 -3.15 5.18 14.27
CA ALA A 185 -1.80 4.70 14.52
C ALA A 185 -1.73 3.16 14.51
N ALA A 186 -0.65 2.60 13.96
CA ALA A 186 -0.32 1.18 14.05
C ALA A 186 -1.41 0.21 13.53
N THR A 187 -2.20 0.63 12.53
CA THR A 187 -3.32 -0.16 11.99
C THR A 187 -3.06 -0.80 10.64
N LEU A 188 -2.04 -0.38 9.90
CA LEU A 188 -1.65 -1.01 8.64
C LEU A 188 -0.52 -2.00 8.87
N THR A 189 -0.68 -3.19 8.33
CA THR A 189 0.36 -4.22 8.31
C THR A 189 0.44 -4.92 6.97
N CYS A 190 1.62 -5.40 6.63
CA CYS A 190 1.86 -6.25 5.47
C CYS A 190 2.75 -7.42 5.88
N VAL A 191 2.75 -8.50 5.10
CA VAL A 191 3.67 -9.63 5.26
C VAL A 191 5.09 -9.20 4.93
N GLY A 192 5.26 -8.30 3.96
CA GLY A 192 6.58 -7.74 3.59
C GLY A 192 7.57 -8.79 3.06
N ARG A 193 7.10 -9.96 2.59
CA ARG A 193 7.97 -10.98 1.99
C ARG A 193 8.56 -10.43 0.69
N PRO A 194 9.86 -10.14 0.63
CA PRO A 194 10.49 -9.69 -0.60
C PRO A 194 10.64 -10.87 -1.56
N GLY A 195 10.63 -10.61 -2.87
CA GLY A 195 11.04 -11.60 -3.86
C GLY A 195 12.51 -12.01 -3.70
N ALA A 196 12.95 -13.06 -4.39
CA ALA A 196 14.29 -13.64 -4.24
C ALA A 196 15.45 -12.72 -4.70
N THR A 197 15.19 -11.59 -5.36
CA THR A 197 16.22 -10.66 -5.86
C THR A 197 16.37 -9.45 -4.94
N PRO A 198 17.44 -9.35 -4.13
CA PRO A 198 17.72 -8.19 -3.31
C PRO A 198 18.48 -7.15 -4.13
N GLU A 199 17.80 -6.11 -4.60
CA GLU A 199 18.50 -4.97 -5.26
C GLU A 199 18.10 -3.60 -4.72
N LYS A 200 17.12 -3.52 -3.82
CA LYS A 200 16.56 -2.24 -3.37
C LYS A 200 17.04 -1.91 -1.96
N GLY A 201 18.21 -1.29 -1.91
CA GLY A 201 18.77 -0.72 -0.68
C GLY A 201 18.06 0.55 -0.21
N PRO A 202 18.62 1.27 0.77
CA PRO A 202 18.05 2.51 1.32
C PRO A 202 17.82 3.60 0.25
N ASP A 203 18.60 3.61 -0.84
CA ASP A 203 18.45 4.60 -1.91
C ASP A 203 17.17 4.40 -2.71
N ALA A 204 16.74 3.15 -2.92
CA ALA A 204 15.45 2.86 -3.54
C ALA A 204 14.29 3.35 -2.66
N VAL A 205 14.44 3.23 -1.33
CA VAL A 205 13.47 3.79 -0.36
C VAL A 205 13.42 5.31 -0.46
N ARG A 206 14.58 5.99 -0.50
CA ARG A 206 14.65 7.45 -0.67
C ARG A 206 14.03 7.89 -1.98
N ALA A 207 14.33 7.22 -3.09
CA ALA A 207 13.76 7.54 -4.40
C ALA A 207 12.23 7.37 -4.42
N ALA A 208 11.72 6.29 -3.82
CA ALA A 208 10.28 6.06 -3.71
C ALA A 208 9.57 7.10 -2.82
N LEU A 209 10.21 7.51 -1.71
CA LEU A 209 9.71 8.60 -0.87
C LEU A 209 9.62 9.92 -1.65
N VAL A 210 10.66 10.27 -2.41
CA VAL A 210 10.69 11.49 -3.24
C VAL A 210 9.63 11.46 -4.32
N ARG A 211 9.44 10.31 -4.98
CA ARG A 211 8.39 10.14 -6.00
C ARG A 211 6.99 10.40 -5.40
N ASP A 212 6.70 9.83 -4.24
CA ASP A 212 5.34 9.84 -3.69
C ASP A 212 5.03 11.09 -2.86
N PHE A 213 6.02 11.67 -2.16
CA PHE A 213 5.85 12.83 -1.26
C PHE A 213 6.57 14.11 -1.71
N GLY A 214 7.40 14.05 -2.75
CA GLY A 214 8.29 15.13 -3.16
C GLY A 214 9.59 15.20 -2.35
N HIS A 215 10.53 16.06 -2.75
CA HIS A 215 11.86 16.17 -2.14
C HIS A 215 11.86 16.63 -0.68
N GLU A 216 10.82 17.35 -0.25
CA GLU A 216 10.69 17.89 1.10
C GLU A 216 10.63 16.79 2.18
N VAL A 217 10.21 15.58 1.83
CA VAL A 217 10.13 14.45 2.77
C VAL A 217 11.50 14.01 3.30
N LEU A 218 12.57 14.27 2.55
CA LEU A 218 13.94 13.93 2.92
C LEU A 218 14.68 15.08 3.60
N ARG A 219 14.13 16.30 3.57
CA ARG A 219 14.78 17.46 4.16
C ARG A 219 14.58 17.44 5.68
N PRO A 220 15.66 17.60 6.47
CA PRO A 220 15.49 18.05 7.85
C PRO A 220 14.80 19.40 7.83
N ALA A 221 13.64 19.52 8.45
CA ALA A 221 12.96 20.79 8.62
C ALA A 221 13.92 21.77 9.32
N GLY A 222 14.40 22.79 8.59
CA GLY A 222 15.41 23.76 9.05
C GLY A 222 16.70 23.84 8.22
N ALA A 223 16.85 23.11 7.11
CA ALA A 223 17.90 23.42 6.14
C ALA A 223 17.52 24.68 5.34
N GLU A 224 17.72 25.86 5.95
CA GLU A 224 17.74 27.12 5.21
C GLU A 224 18.86 27.09 4.16
N VAL A 225 18.57 27.59 2.97
CA VAL A 225 19.55 27.80 1.90
C VAL A 225 20.40 29.01 2.31
N GLY A 226 21.37 28.80 3.18
CA GLY A 226 22.26 29.85 3.66
C GLY A 226 23.01 29.44 4.92
N GLY A 227 24.22 28.89 4.76
CA GLY A 227 25.10 28.58 5.88
C GLY A 227 25.98 27.37 5.61
N ASP A 228 27.26 27.66 5.35
CA ASP A 228 28.38 26.77 5.04
C ASP A 228 28.21 25.27 5.31
N ALA A 229 28.33 24.50 4.23
CA ALA A 229 28.29 23.04 4.17
C ALA A 229 29.44 22.33 4.93
N ALA A 230 30.25 23.04 5.72
CA ALA A 230 31.52 22.54 6.24
C ALA A 230 31.50 22.07 7.71
N SER A 231 30.36 22.05 8.41
CA SER A 231 30.36 21.69 9.85
C SER A 231 29.28 20.72 10.35
N ARG A 232 28.51 20.06 9.48
CA ARG A 232 27.70 18.91 9.92
C ARG A 232 28.34 17.61 9.46
N ARG A 233 29.21 17.05 10.30
CA ARG A 233 29.50 15.61 10.25
C ARG A 233 28.16 14.86 10.39
N PRO A 234 27.80 13.95 9.47
CA PRO A 234 26.71 13.02 9.71
C PRO A 234 27.03 12.27 11.00
N ALA A 235 26.03 12.00 11.84
CA ALA A 235 26.22 11.10 12.97
C ALA A 235 26.75 9.76 12.43
N THR A 236 28.05 9.54 12.60
CA THR A 236 28.74 8.30 12.28
C THR A 236 28.19 7.23 13.22
N GLY A 237 27.24 6.45 12.71
CA GLY A 237 26.52 5.43 13.45
C GLY A 237 25.17 5.01 12.87
N SER A 238 24.67 5.63 11.78
CA SER A 238 23.53 5.07 11.05
C SER A 238 23.98 3.82 10.30
N ASP A 239 23.48 2.66 10.73
CA ASP A 239 23.52 1.41 9.97
C ASP A 239 23.20 1.74 8.51
N GLU A 240 24.10 1.43 7.56
CA GLU A 240 24.02 1.90 6.16
C GLU A 240 22.68 1.56 5.48
N ARG A 241 21.89 0.66 6.07
CA ARG A 241 20.59 0.15 5.58
C ARG A 241 19.38 0.91 6.10
N THR A 242 19.57 1.88 7.00
CA THR A 242 18.46 2.56 7.67
C THR A 242 18.26 3.97 7.12
N VAL A 243 17.08 4.22 6.55
CA VAL A 243 16.59 5.56 6.23
C VAL A 243 15.91 6.12 7.48
N THR A 244 16.41 7.25 7.99
CA THR A 244 15.80 7.99 9.11
C THR A 244 15.13 9.25 8.56
N LEU A 245 13.83 9.37 8.81
CA LEU A 245 13.01 10.51 8.39
C LEU A 245 12.63 11.34 9.62
N PRO A 246 13.13 12.58 9.76
CA PRO A 246 12.73 13.44 10.86
C PRO A 246 11.26 13.82 10.72
N VAL A 247 10.50 13.68 11.80
CA VAL A 247 9.08 14.02 11.88
C VAL A 247 8.88 15.32 12.65
N THR A 248 9.75 15.58 13.62
CA THR A 248 9.82 16.85 14.34
C THR A 248 10.94 17.70 13.76
N GLY A 249 10.59 18.87 13.23
CA GLY A 249 11.57 19.92 13.02
C GLY A 249 11.94 20.53 14.35
N SER A 250 13.24 20.74 14.61
CA SER A 250 13.78 21.50 15.75
C SER A 250 13.17 22.92 15.88
N THR A 251 12.42 23.37 14.88
CA THR A 251 11.82 24.72 14.79
C THR A 251 10.38 24.73 14.23
N GLY A 252 9.71 23.57 14.08
CA GLY A 252 8.41 23.47 13.40
C GLY A 252 7.22 23.87 14.30
N SER A 253 6.60 25.01 14.02
CA SER A 253 5.45 25.61 14.71
C SER A 253 4.10 24.90 14.46
N GLY A 254 4.09 23.56 14.35
CA GLY A 254 2.88 22.74 14.20
C GLY A 254 2.45 22.07 15.53
N PRO A 255 1.16 21.78 15.73
CA PRO A 255 0.71 21.05 16.92
C PRO A 255 1.31 19.63 16.93
N ALA A 256 1.79 19.17 18.08
CA ALA A 256 2.44 17.85 18.24
C ALA A 256 1.64 16.68 17.64
N ARG A 257 0.30 16.79 17.61
CA ARG A 257 -0.60 15.80 16.99
C ARG A 257 -0.40 15.66 15.48
N GLU A 258 -0.13 16.75 14.76
CA GLU A 258 0.11 16.72 13.30
C GLU A 258 1.45 16.09 12.97
N HIS A 259 2.50 16.37 13.74
CA HIS A 259 3.79 15.69 13.61
C HIS A 259 3.61 14.18 13.85
N VAL A 260 2.95 13.80 14.95
CA VAL A 260 2.69 12.38 15.24
C VAL A 260 1.98 11.69 14.08
N ARG A 261 0.95 12.36 13.54
CA ARG A 261 0.18 11.88 12.38
C ARG A 261 1.04 11.73 11.13
N ARG A 262 1.90 12.70 10.80
CA ARG A 262 2.82 12.64 9.65
C ARG A 262 3.78 11.47 9.75
N GLY A 263 4.34 11.22 10.93
CA GLY A 263 5.22 10.06 11.09
C GLY A 263 4.48 8.73 10.97
N TRP A 264 3.21 8.64 11.41
CA TRP A 264 2.39 7.44 11.19
C TRP A 264 2.07 7.22 9.71
N GLN A 265 1.82 8.29 8.96
CA GLN A 265 1.68 8.23 7.51
C GLN A 265 2.94 7.66 6.85
N LEU A 266 4.12 8.20 7.18
CA LEU A 266 5.40 7.73 6.61
C LEU A 266 5.70 6.27 7.01
N ALA A 267 5.41 5.90 8.25
CA ALA A 267 5.57 4.54 8.75
C ALA A 267 4.65 3.55 8.01
N HIS A 268 3.37 3.88 7.85
CA HIS A 268 2.43 3.04 7.10
C HIS A 268 2.72 2.98 5.61
N TRP A 269 3.17 4.08 4.99
CA TRP A 269 3.67 4.07 3.62
C TRP A 269 4.84 3.09 3.46
N ALA A 270 5.78 3.07 4.41
CA ALA A 270 6.92 2.16 4.38
C ALA A 270 6.48 0.69 4.51
N VAL A 271 5.50 0.40 5.38
CA VAL A 271 4.95 -0.95 5.50
C VAL A 271 4.21 -1.38 4.24
N ALA A 272 3.41 -0.50 3.63
CA ALA A 272 2.71 -0.77 2.36
C ALA A 272 3.68 -1.08 1.22
N ASN A 273 4.84 -0.39 1.19
CA ASN A 273 5.87 -0.60 0.19
C ASN A 273 6.84 -1.75 0.50
N ALA A 274 6.69 -2.44 1.63
CA ALA A 274 7.74 -3.29 2.17
C ALA A 274 8.16 -4.44 1.26
N SER A 275 7.21 -5.11 0.59
CA SER A 275 7.54 -6.17 -0.36
C SER A 275 8.29 -5.65 -1.59
N SER A 276 7.91 -4.47 -2.09
CA SER A 276 8.48 -3.88 -3.32
C SER A 276 9.86 -3.23 -3.11
N LEU A 277 10.14 -2.81 -1.88
CA LEU A 277 11.37 -2.10 -1.47
C LEU A 277 12.24 -2.92 -0.50
N HIS A 278 11.89 -4.19 -0.26
CA HIS A 278 12.63 -5.09 0.64
C HIS A 278 12.82 -4.51 2.05
N ILE A 279 11.81 -3.81 2.57
CA ILE A 279 11.85 -3.22 3.93
C ILE A 279 11.60 -4.34 4.94
N GLN A 280 12.55 -4.51 5.87
CA GLN A 280 12.49 -5.55 6.90
C GLN A 280 11.93 -5.07 8.22
N ARG A 281 12.14 -3.79 8.54
CA ARG A 281 11.73 -3.21 9.82
C ARG A 281 11.34 -1.75 9.66
N VAL A 282 10.26 -1.35 10.31
CA VAL A 282 9.85 0.05 10.47
C VAL A 282 9.63 0.32 11.95
N THR A 283 10.24 1.39 12.47
CA THR A 283 10.03 1.83 13.86
C THR A 283 9.56 3.27 13.91
N TYR A 284 8.56 3.53 14.75
CA TYR A 284 8.04 4.86 15.00
C TYR A 284 7.16 4.91 16.26
N ALA A 285 7.24 6.00 17.03
CA ALA A 285 6.40 6.30 18.19
C ALA A 285 6.27 5.13 19.20
N GLY A 286 7.41 4.49 19.52
CA GLY A 286 7.46 3.38 20.47
C GLY A 286 6.88 2.08 19.93
N ARG A 287 6.76 1.95 18.60
CA ARG A 287 6.25 0.76 17.92
C ARG A 287 7.23 0.28 16.86
N GLU A 288 7.28 -1.04 16.70
CA GLU A 288 8.06 -1.72 15.67
C GLU A 288 7.17 -2.67 14.88
N TRP A 289 7.30 -2.60 13.57
CA TRP A 289 6.79 -3.59 12.62
C TRP A 289 7.98 -4.30 11.96
N THR A 290 7.87 -5.61 11.76
CA THR A 290 8.88 -6.45 11.10
C THR A 290 8.24 -7.30 10.00
N ALA A 291 8.93 -7.39 8.86
CA ALA A 291 8.54 -8.21 7.74
C ALA A 291 8.72 -9.71 8.01
N GLY A 292 7.98 -10.55 7.28
CA GLY A 292 8.14 -12.00 7.24
C GLY A 292 7.27 -12.79 8.22
N ASN A 293 6.59 -12.12 9.16
CA ASN A 293 5.66 -12.79 10.08
C ASN A 293 4.25 -12.89 9.47
N THR A 294 3.58 -14.03 9.60
CA THR A 294 2.16 -14.20 9.21
C THR A 294 1.22 -13.37 10.09
N ASP A 295 1.63 -13.05 11.32
CA ASP A 295 0.90 -12.20 12.26
C ASP A 295 1.37 -10.75 12.23
N SER A 296 2.09 -10.32 11.17
CA SER A 296 2.72 -9.00 11.07
C SER A 296 1.86 -7.94 11.75
N LYS A 297 2.37 -7.38 12.84
CA LYS A 297 1.66 -6.44 13.71
C LYS A 297 2.68 -5.50 14.33
N TRP A 298 2.17 -4.40 14.88
CA TRP A 298 3.00 -3.40 15.55
C TRP A 298 3.21 -3.77 17.02
N TYR A 299 4.44 -4.10 17.38
CA TYR A 299 4.84 -4.42 18.74
C TYR A 299 5.32 -3.17 19.47
N PRO A 300 5.03 -3.02 20.78
CA PRO A 300 5.67 -2.00 21.61
C PRO A 300 7.19 -2.20 21.60
N THR A 301 7.94 -1.14 21.38
CA THR A 301 9.37 -1.11 21.70
C THR A 301 9.50 -0.67 23.15
N GLY A 302 10.38 -1.33 23.91
CA GLY A 302 10.64 -0.98 25.31
C GLY A 302 11.19 0.45 25.40
N THR A 303 10.30 1.43 25.57
CA THR A 303 10.64 2.84 25.73
C THR A 303 10.44 3.19 27.20
N GLU A 304 11.54 3.49 27.89
CA GLU A 304 11.49 3.81 29.32
C GLU A 304 10.98 5.23 29.54
N GLY A 305 9.71 5.33 29.97
CA GLY A 305 9.09 6.58 30.42
C GLY A 305 8.71 7.58 29.31
N ALA A 306 8.11 8.70 29.72
CA ALA A 306 7.57 9.73 28.81
C ALA A 306 8.63 10.30 27.85
N LYS A 307 9.85 10.55 28.32
CA LYS A 307 10.97 11.05 27.50
C LYS A 307 11.41 10.04 26.43
N GLY A 308 11.34 8.74 26.72
CA GLY A 308 11.64 7.70 25.75
C GLY A 308 10.58 7.63 24.64
N ALA A 309 9.31 7.77 25.00
CA ALA A 309 8.20 7.83 24.05
C ALA A 309 8.25 9.06 23.15
N GLU A 310 8.60 10.24 23.69
CA GLU A 310 8.80 11.47 22.93
C GLU A 310 9.92 11.30 21.89
N ARG A 311 11.11 10.83 22.30
CA ARG A 311 12.22 10.56 21.35
C ARG A 311 11.87 9.52 20.29
N ALA A 312 11.04 8.54 20.64
CA ALA A 312 10.62 7.52 19.69
C ALA A 312 9.67 8.08 18.62
N ALA A 313 9.01 9.23 18.87
CA ALA A 313 8.15 9.93 17.92
C ALA A 313 8.86 11.01 17.09
N GLU A 314 10.14 11.30 17.34
CA GLU A 314 10.89 12.34 16.62
C GLU A 314 11.23 11.96 15.17
N ALA A 315 11.36 10.66 14.89
CA ALA A 315 11.74 10.18 13.57
C ALA A 315 11.19 8.78 13.25
N VAL A 316 10.84 8.56 11.98
CA VAL A 316 10.56 7.23 11.44
C VAL A 316 11.88 6.59 10.99
N ARG A 317 12.14 5.35 11.39
CA ARG A 317 13.30 4.59 10.90
C ARG A 317 12.84 3.40 10.08
N ILE A 318 13.32 3.33 8.84
CA ILE A 318 12.99 2.29 7.84
C ILE A 318 14.28 1.53 7.54
N THR A 319 14.31 0.23 7.78
CA THR A 319 15.48 -0.62 7.56
C THR A 319 15.24 -1.57 6.40
N SER A 320 16.03 -1.48 5.34
CA SER A 320 15.99 -2.39 4.19
C SER A 320 16.82 -3.65 4.41
N ALA A 321 16.54 -4.69 3.63
CA ALA A 321 17.38 -5.88 3.55
C ALA A 321 18.81 -5.56 3.07
N ARG A 322 19.72 -6.50 3.33
CA ARG A 322 21.08 -6.53 2.77
C ARG A 322 21.04 -6.88 1.29
#